data_AF-A0A0G4E859-F1
#
_entry.id   AF-A0A0G4E859-F1
#
_cell.length_a   1.000
_cell.length_b   1.000
_cell.length_c   1.000
_cell.angle_alpha   90.00
_cell.angle_beta   90.00
_cell.angle_gamma   90.00
#
_symmetry.space_group_name_H-M   'P 1'
#
loop_
_entity.id
_entity.type
_entity.pdbx_description
1 polymer ?
#
loop_
_entity_poly.entity_id
_entity_poly.type
_entity_poly.pdbx_seq_one_letter_code
_entity_poly.pdbx_strand_id
1 'polypeptide(L)'
;MQLDHRGTMGRRNMFPLVHHTAYTIHKAIGDTVPLLGTRIISRLVASRHLYHLWEKAQLLVLLSCTMRLNRIYFNNTQAEVTAAIEQLMRERSAWLAHCLAKVRALDCLSTRASTTGQSRPLVVDYSQFPFSRRMIDIPNDNVGYAYALGSTRDDSEFYIGSTNRLQDRLAEHNSGQGPPFTQRLHLRPWYLIGYVAGFGDSGDVDSNKASRRDFEARWDHRMKLAPSCIHQRNSCD
;
A
#
# COMPACT_ATOMS: atom_id res chain seq x y z
N MET A 1 -19.40 -32.43 18.72
CA MET A 1 -19.23 -30.96 18.75
C MET A 1 -19.37 -30.56 20.20
N GLN A 2 -18.27 -30.23 20.88
CA GLN A 2 -18.24 -29.85 22.29
C GLN A 2 -17.47 -28.53 22.35
N LEU A 3 -18.11 -27.50 22.91
CA LEU A 3 -17.61 -26.13 22.95
C LEU A 3 -16.71 -25.96 24.19
N ASP A 4 -15.48 -25.53 23.97
CA ASP A 4 -14.62 -24.91 24.99
C ASP A 4 -14.68 -23.38 24.78
N HIS A 5 -14.61 -22.67 25.90
CA HIS A 5 -14.82 -21.26 26.20
C HIS A 5 -13.71 -20.33 25.63
N ARG A 6 -13.08 -20.72 24.52
CA ARG A 6 -11.95 -20.01 23.91
C ARG A 6 -12.11 -19.95 22.39
N GLY A 7 -12.79 -18.91 21.90
CA GLY A 7 -12.73 -18.42 20.51
C GLY A 7 -13.02 -19.46 19.43
N THR A 8 -14.20 -19.38 18.82
CA THR A 8 -14.56 -20.19 17.65
C THR A 8 -13.62 -19.92 16.48
N MET A 9 -12.60 -20.75 16.31
CA MET A 9 -11.77 -20.76 15.11
C MET A 9 -12.44 -21.65 14.08
N GLY A 10 -13.11 -21.04 13.10
CA GLY A 10 -13.65 -21.75 11.94
C GLY A 10 -12.51 -22.39 11.15
N ARG A 11 -12.39 -23.72 11.19
CA ARG A 11 -11.45 -24.44 10.35
C ARG A 11 -12.01 -24.46 8.92
N ARG A 12 -11.44 -23.61 8.07
CA ARG A 12 -11.78 -23.57 6.65
C ARG A 12 -11.25 -24.83 5.97
N ASN A 13 -12.12 -25.83 5.80
CA ASN A 13 -11.84 -26.99 4.97
C ASN A 13 -12.13 -26.61 3.51
N MET A 14 -11.06 -26.28 2.79
CA MET A 14 -11.14 -25.93 1.38
C MET A 14 -10.80 -27.20 0.58
N PHE A 15 -11.78 -27.77 -0.11
CA PHE A 15 -11.56 -28.93 -0.99
C PHE A 15 -11.33 -28.42 -2.41
N PRO A 16 -10.09 -28.43 -2.94
CA PRO A 16 -9.85 -27.98 -4.30
C PRO A 16 -10.34 -29.03 -5.28
N LEU A 17 -11.49 -28.79 -5.92
CA LEU A 17 -11.87 -29.51 -7.14
C LEU A 17 -11.22 -28.80 -8.33
N VAL A 18 -10.03 -29.22 -8.75
CA VAL A 18 -9.35 -28.59 -9.91
C VAL A 18 -8.53 -29.61 -10.71
N HIS A 19 -8.57 -29.43 -12.04
CA HIS A 19 -7.78 -30.16 -13.03
C HIS A 19 -6.26 -30.19 -12.70
N HIS A 20 -5.67 -31.37 -12.93
CA HIS A 20 -4.30 -31.77 -12.60
C HIS A 20 -3.17 -30.92 -13.23
N THR A 21 -3.46 -29.96 -14.10
CA THR A 21 -2.46 -29.37 -15.02
C THR A 21 -2.11 -27.90 -14.81
N ALA A 22 -2.81 -27.15 -13.95
CA ALA A 22 -2.42 -25.76 -13.66
C ALA A 22 -2.79 -25.33 -12.24
N TYR A 23 -1.78 -25.17 -11.39
CA TYR A 23 -1.90 -24.50 -10.10
C TYR A 23 -1.39 -23.07 -10.22
N THR A 24 -2.20 -22.10 -9.80
CA THR A 24 -1.72 -20.72 -9.61
C THR A 24 -0.88 -20.65 -8.35
N ILE A 25 0.12 -19.77 -8.31
CA ILE A 25 1.01 -19.56 -7.14
C ILE A 25 0.18 -19.32 -5.87
N HIS A 26 -0.92 -18.57 -5.99
CA HIS A 26 -1.87 -18.31 -4.89
C HIS A 26 -2.57 -19.56 -4.35
N LYS A 27 -2.72 -20.59 -5.18
CA LYS A 27 -3.33 -21.87 -4.81
C LYS A 27 -2.32 -22.88 -4.24
N ALA A 28 -1.03 -22.66 -4.46
CA ALA A 28 0.08 -23.42 -3.86
C ALA A 28 0.57 -22.80 -2.54
N ILE A 29 -0.04 -21.71 -2.07
CA ILE A 29 0.31 -21.07 -0.78
C ILE A 29 0.10 -22.08 0.35
N GLY A 30 1.18 -22.38 1.07
CA GLY A 30 1.19 -23.32 2.20
C GLY A 30 1.47 -24.77 1.80
N ASP A 31 1.69 -25.05 0.52
CA ASP A 31 2.05 -26.36 0.02
C ASP A 31 3.51 -26.38 -0.47
N THR A 32 4.20 -27.50 -0.29
CA THR A 32 5.58 -27.67 -0.75
C THR A 32 5.58 -28.44 -2.06
N VAL A 33 5.91 -27.76 -3.16
CA VAL A 33 6.00 -28.36 -4.49
C VAL A 33 7.45 -28.79 -4.81
N PRO A 34 7.63 -29.95 -5.48
CA PRO A 34 8.97 -30.44 -5.81
C PRO A 34 9.67 -29.60 -6.88
N LEU A 35 8.89 -28.98 -7.78
CA LEU A 35 9.33 -28.19 -8.93
C LEU A 35 8.31 -27.08 -9.19
N LEU A 36 8.78 -25.89 -9.56
CA LEU A 36 7.93 -24.73 -9.79
C LEU A 36 8.35 -23.99 -11.06
N GLY A 37 7.46 -23.93 -12.04
CA GLY A 37 7.62 -23.11 -13.24
C GLY A 37 6.83 -21.81 -13.12
N THR A 38 7.47 -20.68 -13.39
CA THR A 38 6.83 -19.36 -13.37
C THR A 38 7.37 -18.46 -14.47
N ARG A 39 6.68 -17.34 -14.73
CA ARG A 39 7.13 -16.31 -15.67
C ARG A 39 6.99 -14.95 -15.01
N ILE A 40 8.08 -14.19 -14.96
CA ILE A 40 8.06 -12.81 -14.51
C ILE A 40 7.82 -11.89 -15.70
N ILE A 41 6.89 -10.95 -15.52
CA ILE A 41 6.63 -9.93 -16.53
C ILE A 41 7.17 -8.62 -15.97
N SER A 42 8.26 -8.12 -16.55
CA SER A 42 8.89 -6.87 -16.15
C SER A 42 8.06 -5.67 -16.61
N ARG A 43 8.12 -4.55 -15.85
CA ARG A 43 7.51 -3.27 -16.27
C ARG A 43 8.04 -2.77 -17.62
N LEU A 44 9.25 -3.17 -18.03
CA LEU A 44 9.80 -2.80 -19.34
C LEU A 44 9.09 -3.51 -20.50
N VAL A 45 8.58 -4.72 -20.26
CA VAL A 45 7.77 -5.50 -21.21
C VAL A 45 6.27 -5.17 -21.04
N ALA A 46 5.94 -4.34 -20.04
CA ALA A 46 4.58 -4.14 -19.60
C ALA A 46 3.69 -3.32 -20.54
N SER A 47 4.29 -2.57 -21.46
CA SER A 47 3.55 -1.87 -22.51
C SER A 47 2.70 -2.79 -23.40
N ARG A 48 2.91 -4.13 -23.34
CA ARG A 48 2.23 -5.11 -24.20
C ARG A 48 1.30 -6.09 -23.49
N HIS A 49 1.18 -6.09 -22.16
CA HIS A 49 0.16 -6.92 -21.49
C HIS A 49 -0.68 -6.09 -20.52
N LEU A 50 -1.87 -6.58 -20.19
CA LEU A 50 -2.82 -5.88 -19.31
C LEU A 50 -2.63 -6.23 -17.83
N TYR A 51 -1.75 -7.19 -17.52
CA TYR A 51 -1.59 -7.76 -16.17
C TYR A 51 -0.10 -7.86 -15.80
N HIS A 52 0.39 -6.83 -15.11
CA HIS A 52 1.77 -6.72 -14.62
C HIS A 52 1.79 -6.44 -13.14
N LEU A 53 1.54 -7.48 -12.34
CA LEU A 53 1.64 -7.33 -10.90
C LEU A 53 2.46 -8.48 -10.33
N TRP A 54 3.74 -8.20 -10.17
CA TRP A 54 4.62 -8.95 -9.28
C TRP A 54 4.84 -8.12 -8.03
N GLU A 55 4.46 -8.67 -6.88
CA GLU A 55 4.70 -8.10 -5.57
C GLU A 55 5.79 -8.89 -4.83
N LYS A 56 6.47 -8.23 -3.87
CA LYS A 56 7.45 -8.88 -2.99
C LYS A 56 6.86 -10.11 -2.28
N ALA A 57 5.57 -10.04 -1.93
CA ALA A 57 4.87 -11.14 -1.29
C ALA A 57 4.76 -12.37 -2.21
N GLN A 58 4.55 -12.18 -3.51
CA GLN A 58 4.50 -13.30 -4.46
C GLN A 58 5.87 -13.95 -4.64
N LEU A 59 6.96 -13.16 -4.61
CA LEU A 59 8.32 -13.71 -4.58
C LEU A 59 8.54 -14.54 -3.31
N LEU A 60 8.13 -14.04 -2.15
CA LEU A 60 8.23 -14.78 -0.89
C LEU A 60 7.48 -16.11 -0.94
N VAL A 61 6.27 -16.12 -1.49
CA VAL A 61 5.47 -17.34 -1.67
C VAL A 61 6.22 -18.35 -2.54
N LEU A 62 6.73 -17.94 -3.70
CA LEU A 62 7.50 -18.83 -4.59
C LEU A 62 8.69 -19.47 -3.90
N LEU A 63 9.43 -18.68 -3.11
CA LEU A 63 10.56 -19.16 -2.34
C LEU A 63 10.11 -20.15 -1.25
N SER A 64 8.97 -19.88 -0.60
CA SER A 64 8.43 -20.74 0.47
C SER A 64 7.86 -22.06 -0.03
N CYS A 65 7.36 -22.11 -1.26
CA CYS A 65 6.74 -23.31 -1.83
C CYS A 65 7.75 -24.35 -2.33
N THR A 66 9.06 -24.08 -2.29
CA THR A 66 10.09 -25.03 -2.75
C THR A 66 11.15 -25.26 -1.70
N MET A 67 11.66 -26.50 -1.60
CA MET A 67 12.72 -26.83 -0.64
C MET A 67 14.09 -26.25 -1.05
N ARG A 68 14.30 -25.96 -2.33
CA ARG A 68 15.58 -25.48 -2.88
C ARG A 68 15.33 -24.52 -4.04
N LEU A 69 16.13 -23.45 -4.11
CA LEU A 69 16.01 -22.42 -5.15
C LEU A 69 16.25 -22.95 -6.57
N ASN A 70 17.09 -23.97 -6.73
CA ASN A 70 17.36 -24.60 -8.03
C ASN A 70 16.18 -25.43 -8.56
N ARG A 71 15.03 -25.45 -7.86
CA ARG A 71 13.77 -26.07 -8.30
C ARG A 71 12.76 -25.05 -8.83
N ILE A 72 13.12 -23.77 -8.87
CA ILE A 72 12.30 -22.69 -9.44
C ILE A 72 12.83 -22.34 -10.83
N TYR A 73 11.98 -22.46 -11.84
CA TYR A 73 12.30 -22.18 -13.24
C TYR A 73 11.53 -20.96 -13.71
N PHE A 74 12.27 -19.95 -14.15
CA PHE A 74 11.69 -18.77 -14.80
C PHE A 74 11.70 -18.97 -16.31
N ASN A 75 10.53 -18.89 -16.95
CA ASN A 75 10.41 -18.86 -18.40
C ASN A 75 10.72 -17.45 -18.94
N ASN A 76 11.96 -17.01 -18.69
CA ASN A 76 12.51 -15.68 -18.98
C ASN A 76 14.02 -15.81 -19.17
N THR A 77 14.66 -14.76 -19.71
CA THR A 77 16.13 -14.68 -19.70
C THR A 77 16.65 -14.32 -18.30
N GLN A 78 17.89 -14.69 -17.98
CA GLN A 78 18.52 -14.34 -16.70
C GLN A 78 18.57 -12.82 -16.47
N ALA A 79 18.78 -12.03 -17.54
CA ALA A 79 18.79 -10.57 -17.48
C ALA A 79 17.41 -10.00 -17.12
N GLU A 80 16.34 -10.53 -17.73
CA GLU A 80 14.97 -10.12 -17.42
C GLU A 80 14.57 -10.42 -15.97
N VAL A 81 14.93 -11.61 -15.48
CA VAL A 81 14.63 -12.03 -14.10
C VAL A 81 15.39 -11.16 -13.10
N THR A 82 16.70 -10.96 -13.32
CA THR A 82 17.52 -10.12 -12.45
C THR A 82 16.99 -8.70 -12.39
N ALA A 83 16.72 -8.07 -13.53
CA ALA A 83 16.19 -6.70 -13.59
C ALA A 83 14.83 -6.57 -12.90
N ALA A 84 13.93 -7.55 -13.12
CA ALA A 84 12.61 -7.53 -12.50
C ALA A 84 12.67 -7.74 -10.97
N ILE A 85 13.52 -8.65 -10.48
CA ILE A 85 13.73 -8.86 -9.04
C ILE A 85 14.39 -7.64 -8.42
N GLU A 86 15.43 -7.06 -9.03
CA GLU A 86 16.07 -5.84 -8.54
C GLU A 86 15.07 -4.67 -8.42
N GLN A 87 14.25 -4.48 -9.45
CA GLN A 87 13.17 -3.50 -9.43
C GLN A 87 12.19 -3.78 -8.30
N LEU A 88 11.72 -5.03 -8.20
CA LEU A 88 10.79 -5.45 -7.17
C LEU A 88 11.35 -5.21 -5.76
N MET A 89 12.65 -5.46 -5.55
CA MET A 89 13.33 -5.26 -4.28
C MET A 89 13.43 -3.78 -3.89
N ARG A 90 13.45 -2.86 -4.87
CA ARG A 90 13.43 -1.40 -4.63
C ARG A 90 12.06 -0.87 -4.22
N GLU A 91 10.98 -1.55 -4.60
CA GLU A 91 9.61 -1.10 -4.28
C GLU A 91 9.33 -1.15 -2.77
N ARG A 92 8.71 -0.10 -2.24
CA ARG A 92 8.34 -0.05 -0.81
C ARG A 92 6.91 -0.52 -0.65
N SER A 93 6.67 -1.41 0.31
CA SER A 93 5.31 -1.84 0.67
C SER A 93 5.07 -1.59 2.16
N ALA A 94 4.13 -0.68 2.44
CA ALA A 94 3.70 -0.37 3.81
C ALA A 94 3.12 -1.61 4.51
N TRP A 95 2.39 -2.42 3.75
CA TRP A 95 1.85 -3.70 4.19
C TRP A 95 2.96 -4.66 4.61
N LEU A 96 3.97 -4.87 3.76
CA LEU A 96 5.09 -5.76 4.07
C LEU A 96 5.87 -5.27 5.30
N ALA A 97 6.14 -3.96 5.39
CA ALA A 97 6.85 -3.38 6.53
C ALA A 97 6.10 -3.63 7.85
N HIS A 98 4.78 -3.49 7.85
CA HIS A 98 3.96 -3.77 9.02
C HIS A 98 3.90 -5.26 9.37
N CYS A 99 3.70 -6.14 8.39
CA CYS A 99 3.72 -7.59 8.62
C CYS A 99 5.05 -8.01 9.26
N LEU A 100 6.18 -7.51 8.73
CA LEU A 100 7.51 -7.76 9.29
C LEU A 100 7.66 -7.20 10.71
N ALA A 101 7.15 -6.00 10.99
CA ALA A 101 7.18 -5.43 12.33
C ALA A 101 6.40 -6.28 13.35
N LYS A 102 5.22 -6.77 12.96
CA LYS A 102 4.42 -7.68 13.79
C LYS A 102 5.16 -9.00 14.01
N VAL A 103 5.65 -9.66 12.95
CA VAL A 103 6.42 -10.91 13.07
C VAL A 103 7.63 -10.74 13.99
N ARG A 104 8.40 -9.67 13.84
CA ARG A 104 9.54 -9.36 14.73
C ARG A 104 9.11 -9.17 16.18
N ALA A 105 8.00 -8.47 16.42
CA ALA A 105 7.47 -8.31 17.77
C ALA A 105 7.10 -9.67 18.38
N LEU A 106 6.52 -10.58 17.59
CA LEU A 106 6.21 -11.95 18.05
C LEU A 106 7.49 -12.74 18.36
N ASP A 107 8.51 -12.62 17.50
CA ASP A 107 9.79 -13.33 17.64
C ASP A 107 10.54 -12.87 18.91
N CYS A 108 10.67 -11.55 19.12
CA CYS A 108 11.30 -10.98 20.32
C CYS A 108 10.58 -11.33 21.63
N LEU A 109 9.25 -11.48 21.59
CA LEU A 109 8.45 -11.87 22.76
C LEU A 109 8.54 -13.38 23.02
N SER A 110 8.63 -14.20 21.97
CA SER A 110 8.88 -15.64 22.07
C SER A 110 10.22 -15.94 22.75
N THR A 111 11.29 -15.20 22.41
CA THR A 111 12.60 -15.38 23.05
C THR A 111 12.61 -15.00 24.53
N ARG A 112 11.77 -14.04 24.95
CA ARG A 112 11.68 -13.57 26.34
C ARG A 112 10.71 -14.37 27.21
N ALA A 113 9.66 -14.96 26.62
CA ALA A 113 8.71 -15.81 27.36
C ALA A 113 9.36 -17.10 27.91
N SER A 114 10.45 -17.57 27.29
CA SER A 114 11.20 -18.75 27.76
C SER A 114 11.88 -18.57 29.12
N THR A 115 12.01 -17.33 29.64
CA THR A 115 12.66 -17.06 30.95
C THR A 115 11.68 -16.73 32.07
N THR A 116 10.42 -16.46 31.76
CA THR A 116 9.39 -16.14 32.78
C THR A 116 8.11 -16.87 32.40
N GLY A 117 7.75 -17.92 33.14
CA GLY A 117 6.70 -18.90 32.82
C GLY A 117 5.25 -18.40 32.71
N GLN A 118 5.01 -17.15 32.32
CA GLN A 118 3.70 -16.61 32.01
C GLN A 118 3.51 -16.51 30.50
N SER A 119 2.92 -17.56 29.92
CA SER A 119 2.44 -17.54 28.54
C SER A 119 1.13 -16.75 28.46
N ARG A 120 1.21 -15.44 28.24
CA ARG A 120 0.04 -14.65 27.82
C ARG A 120 -0.23 -14.95 26.33
N PRO A 121 -1.50 -15.20 25.93
CA PRO A 121 -1.82 -15.37 24.53
C PRO A 121 -1.47 -14.09 23.76
N LEU A 122 -0.62 -14.26 22.77
CA LEU A 122 -0.02 -13.20 21.99
C LEU A 122 -1.05 -12.67 20.99
N VAL A 123 -1.91 -11.75 21.44
CA VAL A 123 -2.92 -11.15 20.56
C VAL A 123 -2.24 -10.15 19.64
N VAL A 124 -2.17 -10.49 18.35
CA VAL A 124 -1.77 -9.54 17.30
C VAL A 124 -2.90 -8.53 17.14
N ASP A 125 -2.70 -7.32 17.68
CA ASP A 125 -3.61 -6.22 17.46
C ASP A 125 -3.53 -5.73 16.00
N TYR A 126 -4.60 -5.96 15.23
CA TYR A 126 -4.76 -5.49 13.86
C TYR A 126 -5.59 -4.20 13.75
N SER A 127 -6.00 -3.59 14.88
CA SER A 127 -6.72 -2.31 14.85
C SER A 127 -5.88 -1.19 14.22
N GLN A 128 -4.55 -1.34 14.24
CA GLN A 128 -3.61 -0.46 13.57
C GLN A 128 -3.40 -0.91 12.13
N PHE A 129 -4.06 -0.22 11.19
CA PHE A 129 -3.86 -0.46 9.77
C PHE A 129 -2.47 0.02 9.31
N PRO A 130 -1.76 -0.72 8.46
CA PRO A 130 -0.39 -0.39 8.03
C PRO A 130 -0.26 0.74 7.03
N PHE A 131 -1.37 1.33 6.58
CA PHE A 131 -1.31 2.52 5.75
C PHE A 131 -0.85 3.69 6.62
N SER A 132 0.48 3.81 6.76
CA SER A 132 1.07 5.06 7.17
C SER A 132 0.67 6.07 6.11
N ARG A 133 -0.02 7.14 6.52
CA ARG A 133 -0.41 8.26 5.65
C ARG A 133 0.80 8.86 4.89
N ARG A 134 2.03 8.50 5.29
CA ARG A 134 3.32 8.90 4.73
C ARG A 134 3.89 7.94 3.67
N MET A 135 3.26 6.78 3.41
CA MET A 135 3.79 5.73 2.52
C MET A 135 3.02 5.59 1.20
N ILE A 136 2.34 6.65 0.76
CA ILE A 136 1.75 6.70 -0.57
C ILE A 136 2.86 7.09 -1.56
N ASP A 137 3.02 6.32 -2.63
CA ASP A 137 3.90 6.70 -3.73
C ASP A 137 3.31 7.96 -4.40
N ILE A 138 4.03 9.07 -4.29
CA ILE A 138 3.61 10.35 -4.84
C ILE A 138 4.13 10.42 -6.28
N PRO A 139 3.26 10.64 -7.28
CA PRO A 139 3.70 10.87 -8.65
C PRO A 139 4.73 12.01 -8.74
N ASN A 140 5.76 11.79 -9.55
CA ASN A 140 6.82 12.77 -9.80
C ASN A 140 6.80 13.33 -11.24
N ASP A 141 5.73 13.06 -11.99
CA ASP A 141 5.56 13.57 -13.34
C ASP A 141 5.21 15.07 -13.33
N ASN A 142 5.46 15.74 -14.45
CA ASN A 142 5.18 17.17 -14.63
C ASN A 142 3.94 17.40 -15.51
N VAL A 143 2.79 16.87 -15.09
CA VAL A 143 1.56 16.80 -15.91
C VAL A 143 0.40 17.63 -15.37
N GLY A 144 0.56 18.21 -14.18
CA GLY A 144 -0.47 19.01 -13.55
C GLY A 144 -1.47 18.19 -12.74
N TYR A 145 -1.63 18.59 -11.49
CA TYR A 145 -2.44 17.94 -10.48
C TYR A 145 -3.36 18.95 -9.79
N ALA A 146 -4.56 18.50 -9.45
CA ALA A 146 -5.35 19.06 -8.35
C ALA A 146 -5.29 18.06 -7.19
N TYR A 147 -4.99 18.51 -5.98
CA TYR A 147 -4.68 17.64 -4.85
C TYR A 147 -5.36 18.08 -3.56
N ALA A 148 -5.57 17.13 -2.66
CA ALA A 148 -6.05 17.35 -1.31
C ALA A 148 -5.02 16.83 -0.30
N LEU A 149 -4.69 17.65 0.69
CA LEU A 149 -3.81 17.33 1.81
C LEU A 149 -4.60 17.28 3.11
N GLY A 150 -4.18 16.41 4.02
CA GLY A 150 -4.69 16.37 5.40
C GLY A 150 -3.56 16.63 6.38
N SER A 151 -3.89 17.21 7.54
CA SER A 151 -2.94 17.31 8.64
C SER A 151 -2.80 15.96 9.34
N THR A 152 -1.57 15.56 9.66
CA THR A 152 -1.35 14.40 10.55
C THR A 152 -1.60 14.71 12.03
N ARG A 153 -1.83 15.99 12.36
CA ARG A 153 -2.05 16.49 13.73
C ARG A 153 -3.52 16.77 14.01
N ASP A 154 -4.29 17.06 12.97
CA ASP A 154 -5.72 17.35 13.06
C ASP A 154 -6.45 16.72 11.86
N ASP A 155 -7.27 15.69 12.14
CA ASP A 155 -8.01 14.96 11.12
C ASP A 155 -9.17 15.77 10.50
N SER A 156 -9.51 16.93 11.08
CA SER A 156 -10.52 17.85 10.55
C SER A 156 -9.94 18.88 9.57
N GLU A 157 -8.62 19.06 9.56
CA GLU A 157 -7.93 20.08 8.79
C GLU A 157 -7.42 19.52 7.46
N PHE A 158 -7.92 20.08 6.36
CA PHE A 158 -7.51 19.72 5.01
C PHE A 158 -7.22 20.96 4.16
N TYR A 159 -6.43 20.76 3.11
CA TYR A 159 -6.06 21.81 2.16
C TYR A 159 -6.22 21.28 0.74
N ILE A 160 -6.89 22.05 -0.13
CA ILE A 160 -7.00 21.75 -1.55
C ILE A 160 -6.15 22.75 -2.33
N GLY A 161 -5.44 22.25 -3.34
CA GLY A 161 -4.61 23.08 -4.21
C GLY A 161 -4.35 22.44 -5.56
N SER A 162 -3.65 23.17 -6.42
CA SER A 162 -3.12 22.66 -7.68
C SER A 162 -1.62 22.90 -7.83
N THR A 163 -0.94 22.01 -8.53
CA THR A 163 0.50 22.08 -8.79
C THR A 163 0.86 21.32 -10.06
N ASN A 164 2.02 21.61 -10.65
CA ASN A 164 2.60 20.80 -11.72
C ASN A 164 3.36 19.59 -11.19
N ARG A 165 4.00 19.72 -10.02
CA ARG A 165 4.85 18.70 -9.40
C ARG A 165 4.38 18.43 -7.98
N LEU A 166 3.75 17.28 -7.78
CA LEU A 166 3.06 16.97 -6.53
C LEU A 166 4.05 16.68 -5.39
N GLN A 167 5.14 15.98 -5.69
CA GLN A 167 6.18 15.65 -4.71
C GLN A 167 6.85 16.90 -4.13
N ASP A 168 7.28 17.83 -5.00
CA ASP A 168 7.91 19.09 -4.59
C ASP A 168 6.93 19.93 -3.76
N ARG A 169 5.68 20.01 -4.21
CA ARG A 169 4.64 20.79 -3.53
C ARG A 169 4.34 20.26 -2.13
N LEU A 170 4.28 18.94 -1.94
CA LEU A 170 4.12 18.37 -0.61
C LEU A 170 5.31 18.70 0.31
N ALA A 171 6.53 18.70 -0.23
CA ALA A 171 7.72 19.08 0.51
C ALA A 171 7.67 20.56 0.94
N GLU A 172 7.21 21.47 0.07
CA GLU A 172 7.00 22.90 0.39
C GLU A 172 6.00 23.10 1.52
N HIS A 173 4.86 22.40 1.49
CA HIS A 173 3.87 22.47 2.58
C HIS A 173 4.48 22.01 3.91
N ASN A 174 5.30 20.95 3.89
CA ASN A 174 5.92 20.40 5.10
C ASN A 174 7.12 21.23 5.62
N SER A 175 7.86 21.90 4.74
CA SER A 175 8.94 22.82 5.12
C SER A 175 8.43 24.17 5.63
N GLY A 176 7.15 24.49 5.40
CA GLY A 176 6.55 25.78 5.76
C GLY A 176 6.70 26.85 4.67
N GLN A 177 7.05 26.45 3.45
CA GLN A 177 7.10 27.31 2.26
C GLN A 177 5.80 27.25 1.43
N GLY A 178 4.80 26.50 1.90
CA GLY A 178 3.47 26.47 1.30
C GLY A 178 2.66 27.76 1.54
N PRO A 179 1.41 27.80 1.07
CA PRO A 179 0.47 28.90 1.33
C PRO A 179 0.23 29.14 2.83
N PRO A 180 -0.13 30.36 3.26
CA PRO A 180 -0.21 30.77 4.67
C PRO A 180 -0.98 29.79 5.58
N PHE A 181 -2.07 29.21 5.07
CA PHE A 181 -2.85 28.21 5.79
C PHE A 181 -2.02 26.99 6.22
N THR A 182 -1.16 26.49 5.31
CA THR A 182 -0.34 25.30 5.53
C THR A 182 0.99 25.56 6.23
N GLN A 183 1.38 26.84 6.42
CA GLN A 183 2.61 27.23 7.13
C GLN A 183 2.52 27.00 8.65
N ARG A 184 1.30 26.92 9.18
CA ARG A 184 1.01 26.73 10.61
C ARG A 184 1.74 25.50 11.15
N LEU A 185 2.67 25.72 12.08
CA LEU A 185 3.53 24.66 12.65
C LEU A 185 2.73 23.53 13.33
N HIS A 186 1.65 23.87 14.03
CA HIS A 186 0.83 22.88 14.75
C HIS A 186 0.02 21.96 13.83
N LEU A 187 -0.20 22.34 12.56
CA LEU A 187 -0.88 21.50 11.56
C LEU A 187 0.08 20.63 10.76
N ARG A 188 1.40 20.80 10.93
CA ARG A 188 2.40 20.01 10.21
C ARG A 188 2.78 18.73 10.97
N PRO A 189 3.13 17.64 10.26
CA PRO A 189 3.23 17.53 8.81
C PRO A 189 1.88 17.24 8.12
N TRP A 190 1.80 17.65 6.86
CA TRP A 190 0.76 17.35 5.89
C TRP A 190 1.05 16.05 5.15
N TYR A 191 0.00 15.33 4.78
CA TYR A 191 0.07 14.14 3.93
C TYR A 191 -0.94 14.25 2.78
N LEU A 192 -0.66 13.54 1.68
CA LEU A 192 -1.54 13.49 0.52
C LEU A 192 -2.75 12.59 0.80
N ILE A 193 -3.96 13.15 0.73
CA ILE A 193 -5.21 12.38 0.81
C ILE A 193 -5.54 11.77 -0.55
N GLY A 194 -5.42 12.58 -1.61
CA GLY A 194 -5.71 12.17 -2.98
C GLY A 194 -5.40 13.28 -3.98
N TYR A 195 -5.38 12.92 -5.25
CA TYR A 195 -5.16 13.85 -6.35
C TYR A 195 -5.93 13.42 -7.60
N VAL A 196 -6.12 14.37 -8.49
CA VAL A 196 -6.61 14.18 -9.85
C VAL A 196 -5.53 14.68 -10.80
N ALA A 197 -5.36 13.99 -11.92
CA ALA A 197 -4.44 14.33 -13.01
C ALA A 197 -5.18 14.20 -14.35
N GLY A 198 -4.49 14.45 -15.48
CA GLY A 198 -5.08 14.34 -16.81
C GLY A 198 -5.86 15.59 -17.24
N PHE A 199 -5.49 16.76 -16.71
CA PHE A 199 -6.12 18.02 -17.08
C PHE A 199 -5.62 18.50 -18.44
N GLY A 200 -6.21 18.02 -19.52
CA GLY A 200 -5.95 18.48 -20.90
C GLY A 200 -4.94 17.61 -21.66
N ASP A 201 -5.43 16.99 -22.74
CA ASP A 201 -4.67 16.17 -23.69
C ASP A 201 -4.09 16.99 -24.87
N SER A 202 -4.48 18.25 -25.01
CA SER A 202 -3.91 19.17 -26.00
C SER A 202 -2.70 19.85 -25.35
N GLY A 203 -1.52 19.83 -25.97
CA GLY A 203 -0.25 20.38 -25.46
C GLY A 203 -0.20 21.90 -25.16
N ASP A 204 -1.34 22.51 -24.88
CA ASP A 204 -1.54 23.88 -24.41
C ASP A 204 -1.49 23.92 -22.86
N VAL A 205 -0.42 24.53 -22.36
CA VAL A 205 -0.13 24.69 -20.92
C VAL A 205 -1.16 25.58 -20.23
N ASP A 206 -1.72 26.57 -20.94
CA ASP A 206 -2.65 27.53 -20.35
C ASP A 206 -4.03 26.92 -20.13
N SER A 207 -4.49 26.09 -21.08
CA SER A 207 -5.71 25.30 -20.95
C SER A 207 -5.64 24.30 -19.77
N ASN A 208 -4.51 23.61 -19.60
CA ASN A 208 -4.28 22.69 -18.48
C ASN A 208 -4.33 23.43 -17.13
N LYS A 209 -3.72 24.61 -17.03
CA LYS A 209 -3.73 25.41 -15.80
C LYS A 209 -5.13 25.94 -15.46
N ALA A 210 -5.87 26.43 -16.46
CA ALA A 210 -7.23 26.91 -16.26
C ALA A 210 -8.16 25.78 -15.79
N SER A 211 -8.10 24.62 -16.46
CA SER A 211 -8.91 23.44 -16.13
C SER A 211 -8.65 22.94 -14.69
N ARG A 212 -7.39 22.94 -14.25
CA ARG A 212 -7.03 22.59 -12.87
C ARG A 212 -7.58 23.55 -11.84
N ARG A 213 -7.50 24.86 -12.11
CA ARG A 213 -8.01 25.89 -11.19
C ARG A 213 -9.52 25.84 -11.06
N ASP A 214 -10.23 25.61 -12.16
CA ASP A 214 -11.67 25.39 -12.14
C ASP A 214 -12.04 24.15 -11.33
N PHE A 215 -11.32 23.03 -11.52
CA PHE A 215 -11.52 21.83 -10.72
C PHE A 215 -11.22 22.05 -9.22
N GLU A 216 -10.10 22.69 -8.90
CA GLU A 216 -9.69 23.05 -7.54
C GLU A 216 -10.78 23.85 -6.83
N ALA A 217 -11.30 24.91 -7.47
CA ALA A 217 -12.35 25.75 -6.91
C ALA A 217 -13.65 24.97 -6.64
N ARG A 218 -14.06 24.10 -7.57
CA ARG A 218 -15.25 23.24 -7.37
C ARG A 218 -15.02 22.21 -6.26
N TRP A 219 -13.83 21.64 -6.15
CA TRP A 219 -13.50 20.65 -5.13
C TRP A 219 -13.50 21.30 -3.74
N ASP A 220 -12.84 22.44 -3.59
CA ASP A 220 -12.80 23.21 -2.35
C ASP A 220 -14.21 23.62 -1.89
N HIS A 221 -15.04 24.12 -2.82
CA HIS A 221 -16.43 24.46 -2.53
C HIS A 221 -17.25 23.26 -2.04
N ARG A 222 -17.11 22.09 -2.69
CA ARG A 222 -17.84 20.88 -2.29
C ARG A 222 -17.40 20.36 -0.92
N MET A 223 -16.11 20.41 -0.60
CA MET A 223 -15.61 19.94 0.69
C MET A 223 -16.05 20.83 1.84
N LYS A 224 -16.21 22.15 1.61
CA LYS A 224 -16.77 23.08 2.60
C LYS A 224 -18.28 22.88 2.84
N LEU A 225 -19.00 22.36 1.85
CA LEU A 225 -20.43 22.07 1.95
C LEU A 225 -20.73 20.66 2.48
N ALA A 226 -19.73 19.78 2.54
CA ALA A 226 -19.92 18.44 3.06
C ALA A 226 -20.27 18.53 4.56
N PRO A 227 -21.43 18.02 5.01
CA PRO A 227 -21.70 17.92 6.44
C PRO A 227 -20.58 17.09 7.07
N SER A 228 -20.13 17.51 8.25
CA SER A 228 -19.09 16.90 9.06
C SER A 228 -19.45 15.46 9.47
N CYS A 229 -19.38 14.52 8.52
CA CYS A 229 -19.68 13.10 8.69
C CYS A 229 -18.59 12.34 9.49
N ILE A 230 -17.62 13.03 10.08
CA ILE A 230 -16.52 12.39 10.85
C ILE A 230 -16.78 12.43 12.37
N HIS A 231 -17.87 13.06 12.85
CA HIS A 231 -18.16 13.14 14.30
C HIS A 231 -19.11 12.07 14.87
N GLN A 232 -19.51 11.05 14.10
CA GLN A 232 -20.18 9.87 14.70
C GLN A 232 -19.16 8.77 15.05
N ARG A 233 -18.36 9.02 16.09
CA ARG A 233 -17.84 7.95 16.94
C ARG A 233 -18.00 8.34 18.41
N ASN A 234 -18.81 7.52 19.09
CA ASN A 234 -18.90 7.29 20.52
C ASN A 234 -19.89 8.17 21.31
N SER A 235 -21.15 7.74 21.25
CA SER A 235 -22.02 7.74 22.43
C SER A 235 -22.78 6.41 22.41
N CYS A 236 -22.13 5.38 22.95
CA CYS A 236 -22.81 4.19 23.43
C CYS A 236 -22.80 4.33 24.96
N ASP A 237 -23.96 4.69 25.52
CA ASP A 237 -24.36 4.26 26.85
C ASP A 237 -24.73 2.76 26.78
#